data_AF-A0A5B8JDK9-F1
#
_entry.id   AF-A0A5B8JDK9-F1
#
_cell.length_a   1.000
_cell.length_b   1.000
_cell.length_c   1.000
_cell.angle_alpha   90.00
_cell.angle_beta   90.00
_cell.angle_gamma   90.00
#
_symmetry.space_group_name_H-M   'P 1'
#
loop_
_entity.id
_entity.type
_entity.pdbx_description
1 polymer ?
#
loop_
_entity_poly.entity_id
_entity_poly.type
_entity_poly.pdbx_seq_one_letter_code
_entity_poly.pdbx_strand_id
1 'polypeptide(L)'
;MPEPNPSSLLVDLRSSLDVLTMWESYPWPDVVLIASRVGPMVLDTLTAHRVWEQLTPHDQAAAHWTMADSRRIHRTSSPGGDRAKYGRLLEQFTSEATYFAAKCDPDRANQWPETSAERMAMGRSAVFLWRAYDALPEQWQAHVLRQLAVPEPTPAPAGHGSEPVPELPSLKAALALAAAKFERGKEPPALPRSDVHSDRSNKLVSRLARLPEAWRVEALRRIATGADPKQVITDGAQAINVLRPAGILIDWTGPGSLIG
;
A
#
# COMPACT_ATOMS: atom_id res chain seq x y z
N MET A 1 -23.07 -1.96 25.65
CA MET A 1 -23.29 -2.98 24.59
C MET A 1 -22.42 -4.17 24.93
N PRO A 2 -22.88 -5.42 24.80
CA PRO A 2 -22.06 -6.59 25.05
C PRO A 2 -20.86 -6.60 24.09
N GLU A 3 -19.68 -6.97 24.58
CA GLU A 3 -18.49 -7.15 23.74
C GLU A 3 -18.74 -8.29 22.74
N PRO A 4 -18.41 -8.11 21.45
CA PRO A 4 -18.59 -9.16 20.46
C PRO A 4 -17.71 -10.37 20.79
N ASN A 5 -18.24 -11.58 20.55
CA ASN A 5 -17.48 -12.81 20.73
C ASN A 5 -16.30 -12.84 19.72
N PRO A 6 -15.03 -12.94 20.17
CA PRO A 6 -13.87 -12.94 19.26
C PRO A 6 -13.92 -14.03 18.19
N SER A 7 -14.55 -15.17 18.50
CA SER A 7 -14.71 -16.27 17.54
C SER A 7 -15.75 -15.97 16.46
N SER A 8 -16.81 -15.21 16.74
CA SER A 8 -17.79 -14.84 15.71
C SER A 8 -17.23 -13.82 14.73
N LEU A 9 -16.38 -12.89 15.20
CA LEU A 9 -15.71 -11.91 14.34
C LEU A 9 -14.85 -12.58 13.25
N LEU A 10 -14.09 -13.62 13.60
CA LEU A 10 -13.28 -14.37 12.63
C LEU A 10 -14.14 -15.10 11.60
N VAL A 11 -15.27 -15.68 12.02
CA VAL A 11 -16.21 -16.34 11.11
C VAL A 11 -16.80 -15.34 10.12
N ASP A 12 -17.29 -14.20 10.62
CA ASP A 12 -17.88 -13.15 9.78
C ASP A 12 -16.83 -12.54 8.83
N LEU A 13 -15.60 -12.35 9.31
CA LEU A 13 -14.49 -11.85 8.51
C LEU A 13 -14.14 -12.83 7.39
N ARG A 14 -14.07 -14.13 7.70
CA ARG A 14 -13.82 -15.18 6.71
C ARG A 14 -14.89 -15.21 5.64
N SER A 15 -16.17 -15.26 6.02
CA SER A 15 -17.27 -15.27 5.07
C SER A 15 -17.27 -14.01 4.18
N SER A 16 -16.91 -12.86 4.75
CA SER A 16 -16.80 -11.62 3.97
C SER A 16 -15.64 -11.68 2.97
N LEU A 17 -14.46 -12.19 3.38
CA LEU A 17 -13.31 -12.34 2.50
C LEU A 17 -13.56 -13.35 1.38
N ASP A 18 -14.25 -14.47 1.66
CA ASP A 18 -14.63 -15.45 0.62
C ASP A 18 -15.46 -14.79 -0.49
N VAL A 19 -16.41 -13.92 -0.13
CA VAL A 19 -17.20 -13.17 -1.12
C VAL A 19 -16.34 -12.19 -1.92
N LEU A 20 -15.39 -11.50 -1.26
CA LEU A 20 -14.50 -10.56 -1.94
C LEU A 20 -13.50 -11.25 -2.87
N THR A 21 -13.02 -12.45 -2.54
CA THR A 21 -12.19 -13.25 -3.45
C THR A 21 -12.98 -13.66 -4.69
N MET A 22 -14.28 -13.91 -4.55
CA MET A 22 -15.18 -14.27 -5.64
C MET A 22 -15.93 -13.06 -6.23
N TRP A 23 -15.46 -11.82 -6.01
CA TRP A 23 -16.22 -10.59 -6.31
C TRP A 23 -16.78 -10.50 -7.73
N GLU A 24 -16.15 -11.14 -8.71
CA GLU A 24 -16.62 -11.16 -10.10
C GLU A 24 -17.96 -11.88 -10.28
N SER A 25 -18.30 -12.76 -9.34
CA SER A 25 -19.53 -13.55 -9.30
C SER A 25 -20.65 -12.86 -8.53
N TYR A 26 -20.41 -11.68 -7.96
CA TYR A 26 -21.38 -10.94 -7.16
C TYR A 26 -21.73 -9.58 -7.80
N PRO A 27 -22.97 -9.08 -7.59
CA PRO A 27 -23.32 -7.71 -7.94
C PRO A 27 -22.38 -6.71 -7.26
N TRP A 28 -21.92 -5.71 -8.00
CA TRP A 28 -21.02 -4.67 -7.45
C TRP A 28 -21.55 -4.01 -6.16
N PRO A 29 -22.84 -3.67 -6.02
CA PRO A 29 -23.36 -3.11 -4.77
C PRO A 29 -23.11 -4.00 -3.55
N ASP A 30 -23.17 -5.32 -3.71
CA ASP A 30 -22.93 -6.29 -2.63
C ASP A 30 -21.44 -6.36 -2.30
N VAL A 31 -20.57 -6.38 -3.32
CA VAL A 31 -19.11 -6.32 -3.15
C VAL A 31 -18.70 -5.07 -2.38
N VAL A 32 -19.23 -3.90 -2.76
CA VAL A 32 -18.97 -2.61 -2.11
C VAL A 32 -19.47 -2.60 -0.66
N LEU A 33 -20.66 -3.15 -0.41
CA LEU A 33 -21.22 -3.25 0.93
C LEU A 33 -20.35 -4.14 1.83
N ILE A 34 -19.92 -5.30 1.33
CA ILE A 34 -19.07 -6.23 2.07
C ILE A 34 -17.69 -5.62 2.31
N ALA A 35 -17.06 -5.08 1.27
CA ALA A 35 -15.75 -4.43 1.39
C ALA A 35 -15.77 -3.31 2.44
N SER A 36 -16.83 -2.51 2.49
CA SER A 36 -16.98 -1.42 3.46
C SER A 36 -16.95 -1.87 4.92
N ARG A 37 -17.36 -3.13 5.19
CA ARG A 37 -17.39 -3.73 6.53
C ARG A 37 -16.08 -4.41 6.90
N VAL A 38 -15.39 -5.01 5.93
CA VAL A 38 -14.16 -5.78 6.18
C VAL A 38 -13.07 -4.94 6.82
N GLY A 39 -12.87 -3.68 6.38
CA GLY A 39 -11.86 -2.80 6.97
C GLY A 39 -12.02 -2.63 8.50
N PRO A 40 -13.17 -2.12 8.98
CA PRO A 40 -13.48 -2.07 10.41
C PRO A 40 -13.38 -3.44 11.11
N MET A 41 -13.91 -4.50 10.49
CA MET A 41 -13.86 -5.84 11.08
C MET A 41 -12.43 -6.35 11.30
N VAL A 42 -11.48 -6.01 10.42
CA VAL A 42 -10.06 -6.34 10.61
C VAL A 42 -9.54 -5.69 11.89
N LEU A 43 -9.81 -4.41 12.12
CA LEU A 43 -9.36 -3.72 13.34
C LEU A 43 -10.04 -4.27 14.60
N ASP A 44 -11.35 -4.51 14.54
CA ASP A 44 -12.11 -5.10 15.65
C ASP A 44 -11.57 -6.49 15.99
N THR A 45 -11.25 -7.30 14.98
CA THR A 45 -10.68 -8.64 15.15
C THR A 45 -9.27 -8.56 15.76
N LEU A 46 -8.40 -7.69 15.23
CA LEU A 46 -7.06 -7.48 15.78
C LEU A 46 -7.10 -7.05 17.25
N THR A 47 -8.05 -6.19 17.62
CA THR A 47 -8.21 -5.69 18.99
C THR A 47 -8.79 -6.78 19.91
N ALA A 48 -9.85 -7.47 19.50
CA ALA A 48 -10.50 -8.52 20.28
C ALA A 48 -9.56 -9.69 20.59
N HIS A 49 -8.65 -10.01 19.66
CA HIS A 49 -7.63 -11.04 19.83
C HIS A 49 -6.30 -10.52 20.42
N ARG A 50 -6.24 -9.24 20.84
CA ARG A 50 -5.06 -8.59 21.42
C ARG A 50 -3.81 -8.66 20.53
N VAL A 51 -4.01 -8.71 19.22
CA VAL A 51 -2.95 -8.77 18.22
C VAL A 51 -2.47 -7.36 17.85
N TRP A 52 -3.36 -6.35 17.90
CA TRP A 52 -3.08 -4.98 17.50
C TRP A 52 -1.82 -4.38 18.14
N GLU A 53 -1.66 -4.57 19.43
CA GLU A 53 -0.57 -4.06 20.27
C GLU A 53 0.74 -4.81 20.02
N GLN A 54 0.66 -5.99 19.42
CA GLN A 54 1.81 -6.82 19.04
C GLN A 54 2.28 -6.54 17.61
N LEU A 55 1.49 -5.81 16.82
CA LEU A 55 1.86 -5.45 15.47
C LEU A 55 3.04 -4.47 15.48
N THR A 56 3.91 -4.60 14.47
CA THR A 56 4.93 -3.58 14.22
C THR A 56 4.24 -2.27 13.80
N PRO A 57 4.85 -1.10 14.00
CA PRO A 57 4.25 0.17 13.60
C PRO A 57 3.84 0.21 12.11
N HIS A 58 4.63 -0.39 11.21
CA HIS A 58 4.29 -0.44 9.79
C HIS A 58 3.14 -1.42 9.48
N ASP A 59 2.98 -2.51 10.25
CA ASP A 59 1.80 -3.37 10.14
C ASP A 59 0.54 -2.66 10.66
N GLN A 60 0.63 -1.84 11.71
CA GLN A 60 -0.47 -0.99 12.15
C GLN A 60 -0.84 0.05 11.08
N ALA A 61 0.16 0.64 10.42
CA ALA A 61 -0.08 1.52 9.27
C ALA A 61 -0.76 0.78 8.11
N ALA A 62 -0.34 -0.45 7.80
CA ALA A 62 -0.97 -1.28 6.78
C ALA A 62 -2.43 -1.62 7.12
N ALA A 63 -2.75 -1.96 8.37
CA ALA A 63 -4.12 -2.22 8.82
C ALA A 63 -5.00 -0.97 8.71
N HIS A 64 -4.50 0.19 9.12
CA HIS A 64 -5.18 1.47 8.89
C HIS A 64 -5.38 1.77 7.40
N TRP A 65 -4.38 1.48 6.57
CA TRP A 65 -4.51 1.63 5.12
C TRP A 65 -5.62 0.72 4.56
N THR A 66 -5.71 -0.52 5.02
CA THR A 66 -6.81 -1.44 4.68
C THR A 66 -8.17 -0.85 5.07
N MET A 67 -8.30 -0.21 6.24
CA MET A 67 -9.54 0.50 6.62
C MET A 67 -9.84 1.70 5.72
N ALA A 68 -8.83 2.39 5.21
CA ALA A 68 -9.05 3.47 4.26
C ALA A 68 -9.45 2.93 2.88
N ASP A 69 -8.84 1.84 2.43
CA ASP A 69 -9.16 1.15 1.19
C ASP A 69 -10.61 0.65 1.21
N SER A 70 -11.09 0.09 2.33
CA SER A 70 -12.50 -0.31 2.48
C SER A 70 -13.48 0.86 2.26
N ARG A 71 -13.18 2.03 2.83
CA ARG A 71 -13.98 3.26 2.66
C ARG A 71 -13.87 3.82 1.26
N ARG A 72 -12.70 3.70 0.60
CA ARG A 72 -12.50 4.11 -0.78
C ARG A 72 -13.35 3.26 -1.73
N ILE A 73 -13.32 1.93 -1.56
CA ILE A 73 -14.17 0.99 -2.31
C ILE A 73 -15.64 1.32 -2.08
N HIS A 74 -16.04 1.60 -0.83
CA HIS A 74 -17.42 1.98 -0.49
C HIS A 74 -17.95 3.17 -1.29
N ARG A 75 -17.10 4.17 -1.56
CA ARG A 75 -17.48 5.40 -2.26
C ARG A 75 -17.56 5.25 -3.78
N THR A 76 -17.25 4.07 -4.33
CA THR A 76 -17.28 3.83 -5.77
C THR A 76 -18.69 3.41 -6.22
N SER A 77 -19.40 4.34 -6.87
CA SER A 77 -20.79 4.16 -7.31
C SER A 77 -20.99 3.08 -8.40
N SER A 78 -19.97 2.76 -9.20
CA SER A 78 -19.98 1.71 -10.23
C SER A 78 -18.56 1.47 -10.76
N PRO A 79 -18.20 0.25 -11.18
CA PRO A 79 -16.89 -0.02 -11.78
C PRO A 79 -16.75 0.57 -13.19
N GLY A 80 -17.84 1.14 -13.76
CA GLY A 80 -17.88 2.03 -14.93
C GLY A 80 -16.64 2.07 -15.82
N GLY A 81 -16.40 0.99 -16.58
CA GLY A 81 -15.33 0.90 -17.58
C GLY A 81 -13.92 0.55 -17.08
N ASP A 82 -13.66 0.54 -15.78
CA ASP A 82 -12.31 0.29 -15.21
C ASP A 82 -12.30 -0.90 -14.23
N ARG A 83 -12.98 -1.98 -14.63
CA ARG A 83 -13.09 -3.23 -13.85
C ARG A 83 -11.71 -3.79 -13.48
N ALA A 84 -10.71 -3.64 -14.36
CA ALA A 84 -9.34 -4.09 -14.10
C ALA A 84 -8.65 -3.32 -12.97
N LYS A 85 -8.85 -2.00 -12.87
CA LYS A 85 -8.31 -1.21 -11.75
C LYS A 85 -8.97 -1.58 -10.43
N TYR A 86 -10.30 -1.76 -10.42
CA TYR A 86 -11.01 -2.15 -9.22
C TYR A 86 -10.69 -3.58 -8.78
N GLY A 87 -10.48 -4.50 -9.73
CA GLY A 87 -10.00 -5.85 -9.46
C GLY A 87 -8.68 -5.84 -8.69
N ARG A 88 -7.67 -5.11 -9.18
CA ARG A 88 -6.38 -4.98 -8.47
C ARG A 88 -6.51 -4.35 -7.08
N LEU A 89 -7.35 -3.33 -6.92
CA LEU A 89 -7.59 -2.72 -5.61
C LEU A 89 -8.26 -3.72 -4.64
N LEU A 90 -9.24 -4.48 -5.11
CA LEU A 90 -9.93 -5.51 -4.32
C LEU A 90 -9.01 -6.67 -3.97
N GLU A 91 -8.19 -7.15 -4.91
CA GLU A 91 -7.20 -8.21 -4.68
C GLU A 91 -6.19 -7.77 -3.60
N GLN A 92 -5.65 -6.56 -3.72
CA GLN A 92 -4.73 -6.01 -2.71
C GLN A 92 -5.43 -5.86 -1.35
N PHE A 93 -6.62 -5.27 -1.31
CA PHE A 93 -7.40 -5.09 -0.10
C PHE A 93 -7.71 -6.43 0.60
N THR A 94 -8.15 -7.42 -0.17
CA THR A 94 -8.48 -8.76 0.32
C THR A 94 -7.23 -9.46 0.85
N SER A 95 -6.12 -9.41 0.10
CA SER A 95 -4.83 -10.00 0.52
C SER A 95 -4.32 -9.40 1.84
N GLU A 96 -4.40 -8.08 2.02
CA GLU A 96 -4.02 -7.43 3.28
C GLU A 96 -4.96 -7.81 4.43
N ALA A 97 -6.28 -7.81 4.20
CA ALA A 97 -7.25 -8.20 5.22
C ALA A 97 -7.07 -9.67 5.64
N THR A 98 -6.85 -10.58 4.69
CA THR A 98 -6.52 -11.99 4.93
C THR A 98 -5.25 -12.13 5.76
N TYR A 99 -4.20 -11.35 5.48
CA TYR A 99 -2.98 -11.37 6.30
C TYR A 99 -3.26 -11.10 7.78
N PHE A 100 -4.05 -10.06 8.08
CA PHE A 100 -4.38 -9.73 9.47
C PHE A 100 -5.31 -10.76 10.11
N ALA A 101 -6.23 -11.34 9.33
CA ALA A 101 -7.07 -12.42 9.79
C ALA A 101 -6.25 -13.66 10.19
N ALA A 102 -5.28 -14.05 9.36
CA ALA A 102 -4.35 -15.15 9.65
C ALA A 102 -3.47 -14.88 10.88
N LYS A 103 -3.15 -13.61 11.18
CA LYS A 103 -2.46 -13.23 12.42
C LYS A 103 -3.32 -13.43 13.67
N CYS A 104 -4.63 -13.29 13.55
CA CYS A 104 -5.59 -13.50 14.64
C CYS A 104 -5.96 -14.98 14.82
N ASP A 105 -5.80 -15.81 13.79
CA ASP A 105 -6.09 -17.24 13.80
C ASP A 105 -4.93 -18.06 13.20
N PRO A 106 -3.78 -18.15 13.92
CA PRO A 106 -2.57 -18.79 13.40
C PRO A 106 -2.76 -20.29 13.16
N ASP A 107 -3.59 -20.97 13.96
CA ASP A 107 -3.87 -22.41 13.83
C ASP A 107 -4.61 -22.75 12.54
N ARG A 108 -5.27 -21.75 11.92
CA ARG A 108 -6.00 -21.90 10.66
C ARG A 108 -5.49 -20.93 9.59
N ALA A 109 -4.25 -20.47 9.70
CA ALA A 109 -3.65 -19.51 8.76
C ALA A 109 -3.75 -19.98 7.29
N ASN A 110 -3.65 -21.30 7.05
CA ASN A 110 -3.76 -21.90 5.72
C ASN A 110 -5.20 -22.02 5.18
N GLN A 111 -6.22 -21.69 5.97
CA GLN A 111 -7.63 -21.76 5.58
C GLN A 111 -8.19 -20.42 5.09
N TRP A 112 -7.42 -19.34 5.21
CA TRP A 112 -7.82 -18.02 4.74
C TRP A 112 -7.56 -17.89 3.24
N PRO A 113 -8.47 -17.24 2.49
CA PRO A 113 -8.35 -17.09 1.04
C PRO A 113 -7.07 -16.32 0.68
N GLU A 114 -6.17 -16.99 -0.05
CA GLU A 114 -4.78 -16.60 -0.35
C GLU A 114 -4.19 -15.46 0.51
N THR A 115 -3.59 -15.82 1.64
CA THR A 115 -2.52 -15.01 2.22
C THR A 115 -1.32 -15.05 1.28
N SER A 116 -1.05 -13.96 0.56
CA SER A 116 0.18 -13.86 -0.23
C SER A 116 1.40 -14.05 0.68
N ALA A 117 2.14 -15.16 0.49
CA ALA A 117 3.41 -15.40 1.19
C ALA A 117 4.42 -14.26 0.95
N GLU A 118 4.28 -13.58 -0.19
CA GLU A 118 5.05 -12.40 -0.58
C GLU A 118 4.86 -11.24 0.41
N ARG A 119 3.64 -11.00 0.92
CA ARG A 119 3.37 -9.93 1.89
C ARG A 119 4.17 -10.11 3.18
N MET A 120 4.25 -11.35 3.69
CA MET A 120 5.06 -11.67 4.88
C MET A 120 6.56 -11.48 4.65
N ALA A 121 7.08 -11.89 3.49
CA ALA A 121 8.48 -11.69 3.12
C ALA A 121 8.82 -10.20 2.95
N MET A 122 7.86 -9.41 2.46
CA MET A 122 8.06 -7.99 2.17
C MET A 122 8.00 -7.09 3.41
N GLY A 123 7.28 -7.43 4.49
CA GLY A 123 7.26 -6.61 5.71
C GLY A 123 8.66 -6.41 6.32
N ARG A 124 9.42 -7.50 6.48
CA ARG A 124 10.82 -7.41 6.94
C ARG A 124 11.70 -6.65 5.95
N SER A 125 11.53 -6.92 4.66
CA SER A 125 12.32 -6.27 3.60
C SER A 125 12.03 -4.76 3.50
N ALA A 126 10.79 -4.32 3.80
CA ALA A 126 10.36 -2.94 3.71
C ALA A 126 11.15 -2.01 4.63
N VAL A 127 11.45 -2.44 5.86
CA VAL A 127 12.27 -1.65 6.79
C VAL A 127 13.69 -1.46 6.25
N PHE A 128 14.28 -2.50 5.66
CA PHE A 128 15.60 -2.38 5.01
C PHE A 128 15.56 -1.49 3.77
N LEU A 129 14.53 -1.62 2.94
CA LEU A 129 14.32 -0.78 1.76
C LEU A 129 14.13 0.68 2.15
N TRP A 130 13.38 0.96 3.21
CA TRP A 130 13.22 2.30 3.78
C TRP A 130 14.54 2.89 4.26
N ARG A 131 15.30 2.18 5.08
CA ARG A 131 16.62 2.66 5.53
C ARG A 131 17.57 2.93 4.35
N ALA A 132 17.58 2.06 3.35
CA ALA A 132 18.40 2.25 2.15
C ALA A 132 17.94 3.46 1.33
N TYR A 133 16.63 3.70 1.21
CA TYR A 133 16.08 4.86 0.53
C TYR A 133 16.37 6.16 1.28
N ASP A 134 16.14 6.19 2.59
CA ASP A 134 16.32 7.36 3.45
C ASP A 134 17.80 7.79 3.58
N ALA A 135 18.73 6.84 3.45
CA ALA A 135 20.17 7.13 3.42
C ALA A 135 20.64 7.84 2.14
N LEU A 136 19.83 7.88 1.07
CA LEU A 136 20.17 8.59 -0.15
C LEU A 136 19.84 10.08 -0.03
N PRO A 137 20.65 10.99 -0.62
CA PRO A 137 20.25 12.39 -0.79
C PRO A 137 18.94 12.53 -1.57
N GLU A 138 18.16 13.59 -1.32
CA GLU A 138 16.84 13.80 -1.94
C GLU A 138 16.84 13.68 -3.47
N GLN A 139 17.91 14.14 -4.12
CA GLN A 139 18.05 14.06 -5.58
C GLN A 139 18.15 12.61 -6.08
N TRP A 140 18.82 11.75 -5.31
CA TRP A 140 18.90 10.31 -5.57
C TRP A 140 17.60 9.59 -5.23
N GLN A 141 16.92 10.00 -4.16
CA GLN A 141 15.57 9.53 -3.83
C GLN A 141 14.58 9.80 -4.96
N ALA A 142 14.61 11.02 -5.52
CA ALA A 142 13.77 11.40 -6.67
C ALA A 142 14.13 10.59 -7.92
N HIS A 143 15.42 10.33 -8.15
CA HIS A 143 15.87 9.49 -9.24
C HIS A 143 15.35 8.05 -9.14
N VAL A 144 15.37 7.46 -7.94
CA VAL A 144 14.83 6.11 -7.69
C VAL A 144 13.33 6.07 -7.99
N LEU A 145 12.54 6.99 -7.45
CA LEU A 145 11.08 7.01 -7.72
C LEU A 145 10.77 7.20 -9.20
N ARG A 146 11.59 7.97 -9.92
CA ARG A 146 11.44 8.17 -11.36
C ARG A 146 11.66 6.89 -12.17
N GLN A 147 12.62 6.06 -11.79
CA GLN A 147 12.87 4.78 -12.48
C GLN A 147 11.71 3.79 -12.33
N LEU A 148 10.91 3.94 -11.27
CA LEU A 148 9.80 3.05 -10.93
C LEU A 148 8.45 3.56 -11.43
N ALA A 149 8.40 4.79 -11.98
CA ALA A 149 7.16 5.37 -12.48
C ALA A 149 6.80 4.73 -13.82
N VAL A 150 5.53 4.32 -13.96
CA VAL A 150 5.02 3.85 -15.27
C VAL A 150 5.00 5.05 -16.22
N PRO A 151 5.59 4.93 -17.44
CA PRO A 151 5.50 6.00 -18.44
C PRO A 151 4.02 6.36 -18.71
N GLU A 152 3.68 7.64 -18.67
CA GLU A 152 2.35 8.06 -19.13
C GLU A 152 2.25 7.72 -20.63
N PRO A 153 1.16 7.07 -21.09
CA PRO A 153 1.03 6.74 -22.50
C PRO A 153 0.99 8.04 -23.29
N THR A 154 2.07 8.33 -24.01
CA THR A 154 2.08 9.39 -25.01
C THR A 154 1.07 8.99 -26.10
N PRO A 155 0.12 9.85 -26.51
CA PRO A 155 -0.75 9.52 -27.63
C PRO A 155 0.13 9.22 -28.84
N ALA A 156 0.16 7.95 -29.25
CA ALA A 156 0.95 7.54 -30.40
C ALA A 156 0.43 8.29 -31.63
N PRO A 157 1.31 8.83 -32.49
CA PRO A 157 0.91 9.25 -33.82
C PRO A 157 0.24 8.06 -34.51
N ALA A 158 -0.96 8.27 -35.07
CA ALA A 158 -1.72 7.22 -35.72
C ALA A 158 -0.85 6.51 -36.79
N GLY A 159 -0.49 5.24 -36.53
CA GLY A 159 0.24 4.41 -37.50
C GLY A 159 1.53 3.74 -37.00
N HIS A 160 2.02 4.05 -35.80
CA HIS A 160 3.16 3.32 -35.23
C HIS A 160 2.67 2.19 -34.31
N GLY A 161 3.08 0.95 -34.62
CA GLY A 161 2.81 -0.23 -33.79
C GLY A 161 3.28 -0.01 -32.36
N SER A 162 2.60 -0.66 -31.41
CA SER A 162 2.91 -0.57 -29.98
C SER A 162 4.39 -0.85 -29.73
N GLU A 163 5.16 0.17 -29.36
CA GLU A 163 6.52 -0.04 -28.87
C GLU A 163 6.46 -0.94 -27.63
N PRO A 164 7.42 -1.87 -27.45
CA PRO A 164 7.49 -2.68 -26.25
C PRO A 164 7.63 -1.77 -25.03
N VAL A 165 6.71 -1.92 -24.07
CA VAL A 165 6.80 -1.20 -22.79
C VAL A 165 8.09 -1.63 -22.09
N PRO A 166 9.01 -0.70 -21.78
CA PRO A 166 10.25 -1.07 -21.12
C PRO A 166 9.95 -1.68 -19.75
N GLU A 167 10.62 -2.79 -19.43
CA GLU A 167 10.49 -3.45 -18.14
C GLU A 167 11.04 -2.54 -17.04
N LEU A 168 10.21 -2.23 -16.04
CA LEU A 168 10.60 -1.37 -14.92
C LEU A 168 11.51 -2.16 -13.96
N PRO A 169 12.58 -1.55 -13.43
CA PRO A 169 13.40 -2.21 -12.43
C PRO A 169 12.60 -2.42 -11.13
N SER A 170 12.94 -3.44 -10.34
CA SER A 170 12.43 -3.55 -8.97
C SER A 170 12.97 -2.42 -8.09
N LEU A 171 12.22 -2.04 -7.03
CA LEU A 171 12.69 -1.05 -6.05
C LEU A 171 14.06 -1.41 -5.46
N LYS A 172 14.28 -2.70 -5.16
CA LYS A 172 15.56 -3.19 -4.65
C LYS A 172 16.70 -2.95 -5.64
N ALA A 173 16.49 -3.23 -6.92
CA ALA A 173 17.50 -3.03 -7.96
C ALA A 173 17.79 -1.53 -8.17
N ALA A 174 16.74 -0.69 -8.22
CA ALA A 174 16.88 0.75 -8.37
C ALA A 174 17.65 1.38 -7.19
N LEU A 175 17.34 0.95 -5.96
CA LEU A 175 18.05 1.39 -4.75
C LEU A 175 19.52 0.96 -4.74
N ALA A 176 19.81 -0.32 -5.04
CA ALA A 176 21.18 -0.82 -5.07
C ALA A 176 22.04 -0.06 -6.10
N LEU A 177 21.46 0.23 -7.28
CA LEU A 177 22.13 0.99 -8.32
C LEU A 177 22.38 2.44 -7.90
N ALA A 178 21.39 3.09 -7.27
CA ALA A 178 21.52 4.46 -6.78
C ALA A 178 22.58 4.57 -5.68
N ALA A 179 22.54 3.69 -4.69
CA ALA A 179 23.53 3.63 -3.60
C ALA A 179 24.96 3.43 -4.15
N ALA A 180 25.17 2.45 -5.03
CA ALA A 180 26.49 2.20 -5.60
C ALA A 180 27.03 3.37 -6.45
N LYS A 181 26.15 4.16 -7.09
CA LYS A 181 26.55 5.37 -7.82
C LYS A 181 26.88 6.51 -6.85
N PHE A 182 26.06 6.69 -5.83
CA PHE A 182 26.28 7.70 -4.79
C PHE A 182 27.59 7.47 -4.03
N GLU A 183 27.87 6.24 -3.62
CA GLU A 183 29.14 5.86 -2.95
C GLU A 183 30.38 6.15 -3.80
N ARG A 184 30.25 6.11 -5.13
CA ARG A 184 31.33 6.46 -6.08
C ARG A 184 31.44 7.96 -6.34
N GLY A 185 30.73 8.80 -5.58
CA GLY A 185 30.70 10.26 -5.76
C GLY A 185 30.05 10.71 -7.06
N LYS A 186 29.22 9.87 -7.70
CA LYS A 186 28.51 10.26 -8.92
C LYS A 186 27.32 11.15 -8.57
N GLU A 187 27.02 12.06 -9.48
CA GLU A 187 25.77 12.83 -9.46
C GLU A 187 24.60 12.01 -10.01
N PRO A 188 23.37 12.27 -9.55
CA PRO A 188 22.18 11.66 -10.14
C PRO A 188 22.04 12.12 -11.61
N PRO A 189 21.59 11.24 -12.52
CA PRO A 189 21.42 11.59 -13.92
C PRO A 189 20.57 12.85 -14.12
N ALA A 190 21.15 13.82 -14.84
CA ALA A 190 20.55 15.11 -15.12
C ALA A 190 19.16 14.96 -15.76
N LEU A 191 18.28 15.90 -15.43
CA LEU A 191 16.92 15.94 -15.93
C LEU A 191 16.91 16.39 -17.40
N PRO A 192 16.13 15.75 -18.29
CA PRO A 192 15.85 16.33 -19.60
C PRO A 192 15.23 17.72 -19.39
N ARG A 193 15.77 18.74 -20.06
CA ARG A 193 15.46 20.17 -19.87
C ARG A 193 14.00 20.57 -20.13
N SER A 194 13.15 19.66 -20.62
CA SER A 194 11.76 19.93 -21.00
C SER A 194 10.72 19.12 -20.23
N ASP A 195 11.07 18.42 -19.16
CA ASP A 195 10.21 17.34 -18.67
C ASP A 195 9.38 17.72 -17.44
N VAL A 196 8.07 17.86 -17.63
CA VAL A 196 7.03 17.98 -16.58
C VAL A 196 7.14 16.85 -15.55
N HIS A 197 7.81 15.73 -15.88
CA HIS A 197 8.09 14.61 -14.99
C HIS A 197 9.17 14.88 -13.91
N SER A 198 10.07 15.83 -14.13
CA SER A 198 11.13 16.18 -13.18
C SER A 198 10.58 16.82 -11.90
N ASP A 199 9.70 17.79 -12.07
CA ASP A 199 8.99 18.50 -11.01
C ASP A 199 8.08 17.57 -10.21
N ARG A 200 7.56 16.52 -10.86
CA ARG A 200 6.69 15.52 -10.22
C ARG A 200 7.46 14.63 -9.25
N SER A 201 8.67 14.20 -9.58
CA SER A 201 9.45 13.27 -8.75
C SER A 201 9.93 13.93 -7.45
N ASN A 202 10.43 15.17 -7.51
CA ASN A 202 10.81 15.93 -6.31
C ASN A 202 9.59 16.19 -5.40
N LYS A 203 8.43 16.50 -6.00
CA LYS A 203 7.16 16.64 -5.26
C LYS A 203 6.74 15.32 -4.60
N LEU A 204 6.99 14.17 -5.23
CA LEU A 204 6.71 12.86 -4.63
C LEU A 204 7.62 12.57 -3.44
N VAL A 205 8.92 12.88 -3.51
CA VAL A 205 9.85 12.76 -2.37
C VAL A 205 9.34 13.60 -1.19
N SER A 206 9.02 14.87 -1.42
CA SER A 206 8.50 15.74 -0.37
C SER A 206 7.16 15.24 0.22
N ARG A 207 6.27 14.68 -0.61
CA ARG A 207 5.01 14.09 -0.15
C ARG A 207 5.23 12.83 0.68
N LEU A 208 6.13 11.94 0.24
CA LEU A 208 6.52 10.74 0.99
C LEU A 208 7.11 11.14 2.35
N ALA A 209 8.03 12.11 2.37
CA ALA A 209 8.64 12.61 3.60
C ALA A 209 7.64 13.19 4.61
N ARG A 210 6.48 13.66 4.14
CA ARG A 210 5.38 14.16 5.00
C ARG A 210 4.48 13.07 5.56
N LEU A 211 4.63 11.82 5.14
CA LEU A 211 3.91 10.70 5.77
C LEU A 211 4.58 10.34 7.10
N PRO A 212 3.82 9.85 8.10
CA PRO A 212 4.40 9.25 9.30
C PRO A 212 5.40 8.15 8.95
N GLU A 213 6.41 7.91 9.77
CA GLU A 213 7.49 6.95 9.47
C GLU A 213 6.95 5.55 9.10
N ALA A 214 6.04 5.01 9.91
CA ALA A 214 5.41 3.72 9.65
C ALA A 214 4.69 3.67 8.28
N TRP A 215 4.09 4.79 7.87
CA TRP A 215 3.42 4.92 6.57
C TRP A 215 4.41 5.05 5.41
N ARG A 216 5.59 5.64 5.64
CA ARG A 216 6.68 5.66 4.65
C ARG A 216 7.22 4.26 4.38
N VAL A 217 7.43 3.46 5.44
CA VAL A 217 7.83 2.06 5.33
C VAL A 217 6.78 1.26 4.55
N GLU A 218 5.50 1.42 4.91
CA GLU A 218 4.39 0.74 4.23
C GLU A 218 4.25 1.17 2.76
N ALA A 219 4.43 2.45 2.44
CA ALA A 219 4.43 2.94 1.07
C ALA A 219 5.54 2.27 0.24
N LEU A 220 6.76 2.18 0.77
CA LEU A 220 7.84 1.48 0.07
C LEU A 220 7.61 -0.02 -0.05
N ARG A 221 6.94 -0.67 0.92
CA ARG A 221 6.54 -2.07 0.79
C ARG A 221 5.63 -2.27 -0.42
N ARG A 222 4.60 -1.43 -0.57
CA ARG A 222 3.66 -1.49 -1.71
C ARG A 222 4.36 -1.20 -3.03
N ILE A 223 5.31 -0.25 -3.04
CA ILE A 223 6.13 0.02 -4.24
C ILE A 223 7.03 -1.17 -4.57
N ALA A 224 7.59 -1.85 -3.56
CA ALA A 224 8.41 -3.04 -3.75
C ALA A 224 7.63 -4.20 -4.39
N THR A 225 6.32 -4.30 -4.12
CA THR A 225 5.41 -5.27 -4.75
C THR A 225 4.89 -4.79 -6.12
N GLY A 226 5.51 -3.77 -6.72
CA GLY A 226 5.22 -3.29 -8.06
C GLY A 226 4.13 -2.23 -8.17
N ALA A 227 3.63 -1.67 -7.06
CA ALA A 227 2.66 -0.59 -7.13
C ALA A 227 3.33 0.73 -7.57
N ASP A 228 2.60 1.52 -8.38
CA ASP A 228 3.08 2.80 -8.88
C ASP A 228 3.37 3.79 -7.72
N PRO A 229 4.58 4.38 -7.64
CA PRO A 229 4.94 5.27 -6.52
C PRO A 229 4.03 6.49 -6.38
N LYS A 230 3.61 7.10 -7.49
CA LYS A 230 2.75 8.28 -7.46
C LYS A 230 1.39 7.92 -6.86
N GLN A 231 0.82 6.80 -7.29
CA GLN A 231 -0.45 6.28 -6.78
C GLN A 231 -0.33 5.94 -5.29
N VAL A 232 0.68 5.16 -4.88
CA VAL A 232 0.85 4.74 -3.47
C VAL A 232 1.02 5.93 -2.53
N ILE A 233 1.89 6.89 -2.86
CA ILE A 233 2.14 8.06 -1.99
C ILE A 233 0.88 8.92 -1.88
N THR A 234 0.13 9.06 -2.98
CA THR A 234 -1.15 9.80 -2.99
C THR A 234 -2.19 9.07 -2.14
N ASP A 235 -2.30 7.76 -2.30
CA ASP A 235 -3.26 6.93 -1.56
C ASP A 235 -2.96 6.93 -0.06
N GLY A 236 -1.70 6.94 0.35
CA GLY A 236 -1.31 7.02 1.77
C GLY A 236 -1.77 8.32 2.41
N ALA A 237 -1.54 9.46 1.73
CA ALA A 237 -2.02 10.75 2.20
C ALA A 237 -3.55 10.81 2.24
N GLN A 238 -4.23 10.24 1.25
CA GLN A 238 -5.70 10.16 1.23
C GLN A 238 -6.23 9.28 2.35
N ALA A 239 -5.60 8.14 2.61
CA ALA A 239 -5.97 7.21 3.67
C ALA A 239 -5.89 7.88 5.04
N ILE A 240 -4.81 8.59 5.35
CA ILE A 240 -4.67 9.40 6.56
C ILE A 240 -5.85 10.39 6.70
N ASN A 241 -6.19 11.09 5.61
CA ASN A 241 -7.29 12.05 5.62
C ASN A 241 -8.68 11.40 5.75
N VAL A 242 -8.85 10.17 5.28
CA VAL A 242 -10.09 9.39 5.43
C VAL A 242 -10.26 8.90 6.87
N LEU A 243 -9.17 8.58 7.57
CA LEU A 243 -9.21 8.04 8.92
C LEU A 243 -9.35 9.14 9.98
N ARG A 244 -8.75 10.32 9.78
CA ARG A 244 -8.77 11.43 10.75
C ARG A 244 -10.19 11.82 11.24
N PRO A 245 -11.21 11.99 10.39
CA PRO A 245 -12.56 12.32 10.86
C PRO A 245 -13.23 11.21 11.67
N ALA A 246 -12.72 9.97 11.59
CA ALA A 246 -13.24 8.85 12.39
C ALA A 246 -12.55 8.71 13.76
N GLY A 247 -11.78 9.72 14.19
CA GLY A 247 -11.11 9.73 15.49
C GLY A 247 -9.91 8.78 15.60
N ILE A 248 -9.50 8.16 14.49
CA ILE A 248 -8.31 7.30 14.45
C ILE A 248 -7.08 8.21 14.49
N LEU A 249 -6.42 8.24 15.65
CA LEU A 249 -5.17 8.95 15.85
C LEU A 249 -4.05 8.14 15.21
N ILE A 250 -3.48 8.70 14.15
CA ILE A 250 -2.30 8.15 13.50
C ILE A 250 -1.11 8.71 14.25
N ASP A 251 -0.30 7.84 14.84
CA ASP A 251 0.92 8.26 15.51
C ASP A 251 1.88 8.88 14.47
N TRP A 252 2.10 10.18 14.60
CA TRP A 252 3.03 10.93 13.77
C TRP A 252 4.47 10.80 14.27
N THR A 253 4.62 10.30 15.50
CA THR A 253 5.92 10.08 16.11
C THR A 253 6.38 8.66 15.84
N GLY A 254 7.53 8.52 15.19
CA GLY A 254 8.18 7.21 15.06
C GLY A 254 8.51 6.61 16.43
N PRO A 255 8.86 5.31 16.50
CA PRO A 255 9.33 4.70 17.73
C PRO A 255 10.59 5.44 18.22
N GLY A 256 10.40 6.37 19.17
CA GLY A 256 11.46 7.24 19.66
C GLY A 256 11.03 8.63 20.15
N SER A 257 9.79 9.08 19.91
CA SER A 257 9.32 10.32 20.53
C SER A 257 8.70 10.04 21.90
N LEU A 258 9.59 9.96 22.90
CA LEU A 258 9.21 10.37 24.24
C LEU A 258 9.01 11.89 24.19
N ILE A 259 7.76 12.33 24.03
CA ILE A 259 7.40 13.70 24.37
C ILE A 259 6.93 13.68 25.82
N GLY A 260 7.71 14.34 26.68
CA GLY A 260 7.37 14.60 28.08
C GLY A 260 6.37 15.72 28.27
#